data_AF-A0A7V3X398-F1
#
_entry.id   AF-A0A7V3X398-F1
#
_cell.length_a   1.000
_cell.length_b   1.000
_cell.length_c   1.000
_cell.angle_alpha   90.00
_cell.angle_beta   90.00
_cell.angle_gamma   90.00
#
_symmetry.space_group_name_H-M   'P 1'
#
loop_
_entity.id
_entity.type
_entity.pdbx_description
1 polymer ?
#
loop_
_entity_poly.entity_id
_entity_poly.type
_entity_poly.pdbx_seq_one_letter_code
_entity_poly.pdbx_strand_id
1 'polypeptide(L)'
;MACPHLTCTGCREYENRPTICRRFECAFLKARTWPVQWRPDRSGLLCLSEPLSPGVWGAAVYELVPGRLDSTVGRAILEQLLAQSSFVVLITRDGRRILRQGLRVDTKEHIPRPHFAHDQRATESSPRGYSRPAP
;
A
#
# COMPACT_ATOMS: atom_id res chain seq x y z
N MET A 1 13.18 -9.44 -16.90
CA MET A 1 12.34 -9.61 -18.10
C MET A 1 11.12 -8.72 -17.96
N ALA A 2 10.71 -7.99 -19.00
CA ALA A 2 9.50 -7.18 -18.95
C ALA A 2 8.26 -8.08 -18.96
N CYS A 3 7.17 -7.64 -18.33
CA CYS A 3 5.89 -8.36 -18.33
C CYS A 3 5.39 -8.53 -19.78
N PRO A 4 4.96 -9.74 -20.21
CA PRO A 4 4.50 -9.98 -21.59
C PRO A 4 3.22 -9.23 -21.95
N HIS A 5 2.51 -8.72 -20.95
CA HIS A 5 1.30 -7.92 -21.12
C HIS A 5 1.58 -6.42 -21.17
N LEU A 6 2.83 -5.99 -21.03
CA LEU A 6 3.21 -4.58 -21.09
C LEU A 6 3.22 -4.09 -22.55
N THR A 7 2.51 -3.00 -22.80
CA THR A 7 2.50 -2.24 -24.06
C THR A 7 3.06 -0.83 -23.82
N CYS A 8 3.15 -0.02 -24.86
CA CYS A 8 3.53 1.39 -24.75
C CYS A 8 2.55 2.24 -23.92
N THR A 9 1.32 1.77 -23.71
CA THR A 9 0.26 2.50 -23.01
C THR A 9 -0.14 1.89 -21.67
N GLY A 10 0.43 0.75 -21.28
CA GLY A 10 0.12 0.07 -20.01
C GLY A 10 -0.03 -1.44 -20.16
N CYS A 11 -1.00 -2.04 -19.47
CA CYS A 11 -1.24 -3.48 -19.51
C CYS A 11 -2.31 -3.83 -20.55
N ARG A 12 -1.99 -4.65 -21.57
CA ARG A 12 -2.93 -5.05 -22.66
C ARG A 12 -4.19 -5.77 -22.20
N GLU A 13 -4.14 -6.35 -21.00
CA GLU A 13 -5.22 -7.14 -20.41
C GLU A 13 -5.78 -6.45 -19.17
N TYR A 14 -5.58 -5.13 -19.05
CA TYR A 14 -6.08 -4.35 -17.92
C TYR A 14 -7.57 -4.57 -17.71
N GLU A 15 -8.37 -4.58 -18.79
CA GLU A 15 -9.81 -4.81 -18.73
C GLU A 15 -10.22 -6.18 -18.17
N ASN A 16 -9.34 -7.19 -18.32
CA ASN A 16 -9.55 -8.53 -17.80
C ASN A 16 -9.09 -8.68 -16.34
N ARG A 17 -8.48 -7.64 -15.75
CA ARG A 17 -8.08 -7.68 -14.34
C ARG A 17 -9.33 -7.71 -13.45
N PRO A 18 -9.26 -8.42 -12.30
CA PRO A 18 -10.33 -8.40 -11.32
C PRO A 18 -10.76 -6.97 -11.00
N THR A 19 -12.05 -6.75 -10.79
CA THR A 19 -12.63 -5.42 -10.56
C THR A 19 -11.92 -4.64 -9.45
N ILE A 20 -11.47 -5.33 -8.40
CA ILE A 20 -10.70 -4.73 -7.31
C ILE A 20 -9.37 -4.12 -7.79
N CYS A 21 -8.68 -4.76 -8.73
CA CYS A 21 -7.44 -4.24 -9.31
C CYS A 21 -7.71 -3.05 -10.23
N ARG A 22 -8.82 -3.07 -10.99
CA ARG A 22 -9.16 -1.98 -11.92
C ARG A 22 -9.65 -0.71 -11.21
N ARG A 23 -10.26 -0.86 -10.03
CA ARG A 23 -10.80 0.23 -9.21
C ARG A 23 -9.86 0.68 -8.09
N PHE A 24 -8.68 0.08 -8.01
CA PHE A 24 -7.74 0.41 -6.96
C PHE A 24 -7.19 1.83 -7.14
N GLU A 25 -7.28 2.62 -6.09
CA GLU A 25 -6.68 3.95 -6.00
C GLU A 25 -5.78 4.01 -4.77
N CYS A 26 -4.50 4.32 -4.98
CA CYS A 26 -3.57 4.53 -3.86
C CYS A 26 -3.81 5.89 -3.20
N ALA A 27 -3.18 6.14 -2.04
CA ALA A 27 -3.32 7.41 -1.33
C ALA A 27 -2.91 8.63 -2.16
N PHE A 28 -1.95 8.47 -3.09
CA PHE A 28 -1.58 9.55 -4.02
C PHE A 28 -2.74 9.92 -4.97
N LEU A 29 -3.38 8.93 -5.59
CA LEU A 29 -4.57 9.19 -6.43
C LEU A 29 -5.74 9.73 -5.58
N LYS A 30 -5.83 9.21 -4.35
CA LYS A 30 -6.63 9.69 -3.20
C LYS A 30 -6.56 11.21 -3.02
N ALA A 31 -5.33 11.68 -2.83
CA ALA A 31 -5.02 12.99 -2.27
C ALA A 31 -4.54 13.95 -3.36
N ARG A 32 -5.48 14.74 -3.91
CA ARG A 32 -5.20 15.73 -4.98
C ARG A 32 -4.18 16.81 -4.60
N THR A 33 -3.93 17.01 -3.31
CA THR A 33 -2.98 18.00 -2.79
C THR A 33 -1.57 17.47 -2.65
N TRP A 34 -1.34 16.17 -2.85
CA TRP A 34 -0.01 15.59 -2.69
C TRP A 34 0.92 16.04 -3.83
N PRO A 35 2.17 16.40 -3.49
CA PRO A 35 3.15 16.79 -4.50
C PRO A 35 3.43 15.67 -5.51
N VAL A 36 3.67 16.02 -6.77
CA VAL A 36 3.90 15.04 -7.86
C VAL A 36 5.07 14.08 -7.56
N GLN A 37 6.07 14.50 -6.81
CA GLN A 37 7.20 13.66 -6.41
C GLN A 37 6.82 12.55 -5.44
N TRP A 38 5.63 12.59 -4.83
CA TRP A 38 5.13 11.54 -3.94
C TRP A 38 4.44 10.39 -4.70
N ARG A 39 4.22 10.56 -6.01
CA ARG A 39 3.75 9.48 -6.88
C ARG A 39 4.56 8.20 -6.69
N PRO A 40 3.93 7.02 -6.61
CA PRO A 40 4.66 5.76 -6.34
C PRO A 40 5.80 5.47 -7.33
N ASP A 41 5.60 5.78 -8.61
CA ASP A 41 6.62 5.62 -9.65
C ASP A 41 7.83 6.55 -9.49
N ARG A 42 7.71 7.64 -8.71
CA ARG A 42 8.77 8.64 -8.48
C ARG A 42 9.39 8.51 -7.09
N SER A 43 8.57 8.39 -6.05
CA SER A 43 9.02 8.22 -4.67
C SER A 43 9.61 6.85 -4.42
N GLY A 44 9.17 5.83 -5.17
CA GLY A 44 9.44 4.43 -4.88
C GLY A 44 8.70 3.92 -3.64
N LEU A 45 7.63 4.60 -3.22
CA LEU A 45 6.79 4.25 -2.08
C LEU A 45 5.31 4.20 -2.50
N LEU A 46 4.63 3.10 -2.18
CA LEU A 46 3.18 2.98 -2.35
C LEU A 46 2.48 3.23 -1.01
N CYS A 47 1.70 4.30 -0.95
CA CYS A 47 0.95 4.66 0.25
C CYS A 47 -0.51 4.24 0.12
N LEU A 48 -1.05 3.62 1.16
CA LEU A 48 -2.45 3.25 1.31
C LEU A 48 -3.00 3.90 2.58
N SER A 49 -4.28 4.26 2.57
CA SER A 49 -4.99 4.75 3.75
C SER A 49 -6.45 4.33 3.68
N GLU A 50 -7.01 4.01 4.85
CA GLU A 50 -8.40 3.62 4.99
C GLU A 50 -8.98 3.96 6.38
N PRO A 51 -10.30 4.19 6.46
CA PRO A 51 -11.01 4.22 7.74
C PRO A 51 -11.14 2.80 8.30
N LEU A 52 -10.92 2.64 9.61
CA LEU A 52 -11.01 1.36 10.31
C LEU A 52 -12.23 1.29 11.23
N SER A 53 -12.55 2.42 11.86
CA SER A 53 -13.76 2.66 12.63
C SER A 53 -14.05 4.18 12.59
N PRO A 54 -15.23 4.64 13.05
CA PRO A 54 -15.54 6.06 13.08
C PRO A 54 -14.44 6.88 13.77
N GLY A 55 -13.82 7.81 13.05
CA GLY A 55 -12.74 8.65 13.56
C GLY A 55 -11.34 8.02 13.59
N VAL A 56 -11.21 6.73 13.28
CA VAL A 56 -9.93 6.01 13.28
C VAL A 56 -9.50 5.69 11.86
N TRP A 57 -8.34 6.22 11.50
CA TRP A 57 -7.70 5.99 10.20
C TRP A 57 -6.41 5.20 10.37
N GLY A 58 -6.19 4.23 9.50
CA GLY A 58 -4.93 3.51 9.37
C GLY A 58 -4.28 3.82 8.03
N ALA A 59 -2.95 3.86 8.00
CA ALA A 59 -2.19 3.96 6.77
C ALA A 59 -1.10 2.89 6.69
N ALA A 60 -0.71 2.55 5.47
CA ALA A 60 0.47 1.75 5.18
C ALA A 60 1.34 2.41 4.12
N VAL A 61 2.66 2.24 4.26
CA VAL A 61 3.65 2.65 3.29
C VAL A 61 4.46 1.42 2.90
N TYR A 62 4.34 1.01 1.64
CA TYR A 62 5.14 -0.06 1.07
C TYR A 62 6.36 0.52 0.38
N GLU A 63 7.52 -0.02 0.72
CA GLU A 63 8.76 0.26 0.05
C GLU A 63 8.87 -0.55 -1.24
N LEU A 64 8.77 0.13 -2.38
CA LEU A 64 8.92 -0.51 -3.70
C LEU A 64 10.40 -0.53 -4.14
N VAL A 65 11.17 0.47 -3.70
CA VAL A 65 12.60 0.62 -3.99
C VAL A 65 13.37 0.67 -2.66
N PRO A 66 14.42 -0.16 -2.46
CA PRO A 66 15.16 -0.20 -1.20
C PRO A 66 15.69 1.15 -0.74
N GLY A 67 15.58 1.44 0.55
CA GLY A 67 16.07 2.66 1.19
C GLY A 67 15.20 3.89 0.93
N ARG A 68 14.05 3.75 0.27
CA ARG A 68 13.16 4.90 0.01
C ARG A 68 12.41 5.35 1.24
N LEU A 69 12.16 4.46 2.20
CA LEU A 69 11.56 4.85 3.48
C LEU A 69 12.42 5.87 4.22
N ASP A 70 13.74 5.75 4.15
CA ASP A 70 14.70 6.64 4.82
C ASP A 70 15.07 7.89 4.00
N SER A 71 14.57 8.00 2.77
CA SER A 71 14.82 9.18 1.93
C SER A 71 14.08 10.42 2.45
N THR A 72 14.51 11.62 2.04
CA THR A 72 13.82 12.88 2.38
C THR A 72 12.35 12.86 1.97
N VAL A 73 12.04 12.30 0.79
CA VAL A 73 10.66 12.15 0.31
C VAL A 73 9.88 11.16 1.18
N GLY A 74 10.51 10.04 1.56
CA GLY A 74 9.89 9.04 2.44
C GLY A 74 9.56 9.57 3.82
N ARG A 75 10.48 10.34 4.41
CA ARG A 75 10.27 11.02 5.70
C ARG A 75 9.12 12.03 5.63
N ALA A 76 9.07 12.85 4.59
CA ALA A 76 7.99 13.83 4.41
C ALA A 76 6.61 13.16 4.21
N ILE A 77 6.55 12.08 3.44
CA ILE A 77 5.33 11.26 3.29
C ILE A 77 4.91 10.69 4.65
N LEU A 78 5.86 10.12 5.39
CA LEU A 78 5.58 9.50 6.68
C LEU A 78 5.06 10.53 7.70
N GLU A 79 5.69 11.70 7.78
CA GLU A 79 5.26 12.80 8.63
C GLU A 79 3.80 13.20 8.33
N GLN A 80 3.47 13.39 7.05
CA GLN A 80 2.11 13.73 6.63
C GLN A 80 1.11 12.63 7.01
N LEU A 81 1.47 11.36 6.81
CA LEU A 81 0.58 10.24 7.15
C LEU A 81 0.39 10.11 8.66
N LEU A 82 1.43 10.32 9.47
CA LEU A 82 1.34 10.29 10.93
C LEU A 82 0.49 11.43 11.49
N ALA A 83 0.46 12.58 10.82
CA ALA A 83 -0.40 13.70 11.19
C ALA A 83 -1.90 13.44 10.91
N GLN A 84 -2.20 12.54 9.97
CA GLN A 84 -3.56 12.27 9.49
C GLN A 84 -4.13 10.91 9.93
N SER A 85 -3.26 10.03 10.44
CA SER A 85 -3.62 8.66 10.78
C SER A 85 -3.39 8.38 12.26
N SER A 86 -4.12 7.40 12.77
CA SER A 86 -3.95 6.90 14.14
C SER A 86 -2.65 6.11 14.26
N PHE A 87 -2.28 5.43 13.19
CA PHE A 87 -0.99 4.77 13.04
C PHE A 87 -0.64 4.62 11.56
N VAL A 88 0.65 4.40 11.30
CA VAL A 88 1.20 4.06 9.99
C VAL A 88 2.00 2.77 10.12
N VAL A 89 1.75 1.80 9.23
CA VAL A 89 2.58 0.61 9.11
C VAL A 89 3.55 0.81 7.95
N LEU A 90 4.85 0.72 8.22
CA LEU A 90 5.87 0.68 7.18
C LEU A 90 6.12 -0.78 6.82
N ILE A 91 6.05 -1.10 5.53
CA ILE A 91 6.38 -2.41 4.99
C ILE A 91 7.63 -2.24 4.12
N THR A 92 8.75 -2.74 4.61
CA THR A 92 10.02 -2.72 3.87
C THR A 92 9.96 -3.71 2.71
N ARG A 93 10.87 -3.59 1.74
CA ARG A 93 10.90 -4.50 0.57
C ARG A 93 11.10 -5.97 0.96
N ASP A 94 11.82 -6.25 2.06
CA ASP A 94 12.02 -7.60 2.60
C ASP A 94 10.85 -8.11 3.45
N GLY A 95 9.75 -7.36 3.50
CA GLY A 95 8.50 -7.75 4.16
C GLY A 95 8.47 -7.48 5.66
N ARG A 96 9.50 -6.83 6.24
CA ARG A 96 9.44 -6.40 7.65
C ARG A 96 8.38 -5.33 7.81
N ARG A 97 7.75 -5.35 8.98
CA ARG A 97 6.62 -4.48 9.31
C ARG A 97 6.95 -3.69 10.55
N ILE A 98 6.85 -2.39 10.42
CA ILE A 98 7.26 -1.47 11.45
C ILE A 98 6.09 -0.55 11.74
N LEU A 99 5.49 -0.70 12.93
CA LEU A 99 4.40 0.16 13.37
C LEU A 99 4.96 1.51 13.86
N ARG A 100 4.30 2.59 13.45
CA ARG A 100 4.51 3.95 13.94
C ARG A 100 3.18 4.49 14.45
N GLN A 101 3.15 4.91 15.71
CA GLN A 101 1.97 5.57 16.27
C GLN A 101 1.88 6.98 15.71
N GLY A 102 0.70 7.34 15.20
CA GLY A 102 0.40 8.68 14.72
C GLY A 102 -0.18 9.56 15.83
N LEU A 103 -0.53 10.80 15.47
CA LEU A 103 -0.96 11.81 16.44
C LEU A 103 -2.38 11.56 17.00
N ARG A 104 -3.18 10.70 16.35
CA ARG A 104 -4.58 10.45 16.73
C ARG A 104 -4.76 9.12 17.46
N VAL A 105 -4.61 9.07 18.78
CA VAL A 105 -5.32 8.05 19.57
C VAL A 105 -5.67 8.61 20.95
N ASP A 106 -6.98 8.81 21.18
CA ASP A 106 -7.57 8.44 22.46
C ASP A 106 -8.87 7.69 22.17
N THR A 107 -8.77 6.39 21.99
CA THR A 107 -9.92 5.49 21.95
C THR A 107 -9.56 4.22 22.69
N LYS A 108 -10.28 3.92 23.78
CA LYS A 108 -10.22 2.67 24.55
C LYS A 108 -10.73 1.44 23.77
N GLU A 109 -10.97 1.58 22.48
CA GLU A 109 -11.71 0.63 21.65
C GLU A 109 -10.76 -0.24 20.84
N HIS A 110 -11.12 -1.50 20.64
CA HIS A 110 -10.33 -2.45 19.85
C HIS A 110 -10.40 -2.07 18.36
N ILE A 111 -9.36 -1.37 17.88
CA ILE A 111 -9.27 -0.93 16.48
C ILE A 111 -8.92 -2.12 15.59
N PRO A 112 -9.77 -2.48 14.60
CA PRO A 112 -9.47 -3.56 13.67
C PRO A 112 -8.22 -3.23 12.86
N ARG A 113 -7.42 -4.25 12.55
CA ARG A 113 -6.24 -4.06 11.69
C ARG A 113 -6.69 -3.63 10.29
N PRO A 114 -5.92 -2.77 9.61
CA PRO A 114 -6.18 -2.47 8.21
C PRO A 114 -6.05 -3.74 7.37
N HIS A 115 -6.88 -3.89 6.35
CA HIS A 115 -6.86 -5.08 5.50
C HIS A 115 -5.54 -5.20 4.72
N PHE A 116 -4.85 -4.09 4.48
CA PHE A 116 -3.51 -4.11 3.87
C PHE A 116 -2.40 -4.55 4.84
N ALA A 117 -2.64 -4.52 6.15
CA ALA A 117 -1.67 -4.95 7.15
C ALA A 117 -1.76 -6.47 7.46
N HIS A 118 -2.32 -7.30 6.58
CA HIS A 118 -2.31 -8.76 6.75
C HIS A 118 -0.91 -9.34 6.61
N ASP A 119 -0.33 -9.83 7.71
CA ASP A 119 0.98 -10.49 7.71
C ASP A 119 0.86 -11.82 6.99
N GLN A 120 1.57 -12.00 5.87
CA GLN A 120 1.48 -13.21 5.07
C GLN A 120 2.09 -14.44 5.76
N ARG A 121 2.56 -14.32 7.01
CA ARG A 121 3.00 -15.46 7.82
C ARG A 121 1.87 -16.33 8.39
N ALA A 122 0.59 -16.03 8.13
CA ALA A 122 -0.54 -16.79 8.67
C ALA A 122 -1.38 -17.57 7.64
N THR A 123 -0.92 -17.74 6.40
CA THR A 123 -1.62 -18.59 5.41
C THR A 123 -0.65 -19.41 4.56
N GLU A 124 0.20 -20.22 5.20
CA GLU A 124 0.68 -21.46 4.59
C GLU A 124 -0.24 -22.61 5.02
N SER A 125 -1.42 -22.68 4.38
CA SER A 125 -2.18 -23.93 4.28
C SER A 125 -3.26 -23.80 3.20
N SER A 126 -2.88 -24.12 1.95
CA SER A 126 -3.59 -25.05 1.06
C SER A 126 -3.47 -24.65 -0.43
N PRO A 127 -3.13 -25.60 -1.33
CA PRO A 127 -2.79 -25.31 -2.71
C PRO A 127 -4.04 -25.26 -3.59
N ARG A 128 -4.14 -24.27 -4.47
CA ARG A 128 -4.92 -24.41 -5.70
C ARG A 128 -4.08 -23.96 -6.87
N GLY A 129 -3.65 -24.95 -7.65
CA GLY A 129 -2.91 -24.77 -8.88
C GLY A 129 -3.68 -23.89 -9.86
N TYR A 130 -2.94 -22.98 -10.48
CA TYR A 130 -3.38 -22.37 -11.72
C TYR A 130 -3.10 -23.37 -12.85
N SER A 131 -4.14 -24.04 -13.33
CA SER A 131 -4.06 -24.81 -14.57
C SER A 131 -3.91 -23.84 -15.75
N ARG A 132 -2.78 -23.93 -16.47
CA ARG A 132 -2.59 -23.33 -17.78
C ARG A 132 -3.58 -23.96 -18.79
N PRO A 133 -4.24 -23.21 -19.67
CA PRO A 133 -4.71 -23.80 -20.91
C PRO A 133 -3.49 -24.13 -21.79
N ALA A 134 -3.50 -25.33 -22.37
CA ALA A 134 -2.51 -25.83 -23.31
C ALA A 134 -2.64 -25.13 -24.69
N PRO A 135 -1.65 -25.29 -25.60
CA PRO A 135 -1.38 -24.37 -26.70
C PRO A 135 -2.45 -24.33 -27.80
#